data_AF-A0A257XU47-F1
#
_entry.id   AF-A0A257XU47-F1
#
_cell.length_a   1.000
_cell.length_b   1.000
_cell.length_c   1.000
_cell.angle_alpha   90.00
_cell.angle_beta   90.00
_cell.angle_gamma   90.00
#
_symmetry.space_group_name_H-M   'P 1'
#
loop_
_entity.id
_entity.type
_entity.pdbx_description
1 polymer ?
#
loop_
_entity_poly.entity_id
_entity_poly.type
_entity_poly.pdbx_seq_one_letter_code
_entity_poly.pdbx_strand_id
1 'polypeptide(L)' 'MQAKQPNNPLHGITLEQLLTELVAFHGWDALGRKIAIRCFTHDPSIASSLTFLRRTPWARERVEALYVDMARGRKSAD' A
#
# COMPACT_ATOMS: atom_id res chain seq x y z
N MET A 1 19.91 18.39 16.77
CA MET A 1 19.06 19.01 15.73
C MET A 1 18.78 17.99 14.65
N GLN A 2 17.56 17.48 14.54
CA GLN A 2 16.99 17.10 13.24
C GLN A 2 15.48 17.20 13.33
N ALA A 3 15.00 18.39 12.98
CA ALA A 3 13.60 18.71 12.84
C ALA A 3 13.15 18.38 11.41
N LYS A 4 12.19 17.46 11.27
CA LYS A 4 11.29 17.44 10.12
C LYS A 4 10.00 16.68 10.48
N GLN A 5 9.12 17.36 11.19
CA GLN A 5 7.69 17.05 11.13
C GLN A 5 6.99 18.31 10.62
N PRO A 6 6.52 18.28 9.36
CA PRO A 6 5.22 18.83 9.05
C PRO A 6 4.57 18.10 7.86
N ASN A 7 4.20 16.82 7.99
CA ASN A 7 3.35 16.18 6.98
C ASN A 7 2.14 15.58 7.68
N ASN A 8 1.01 16.29 7.63
CA ASN A 8 -0.31 15.72 7.87
C ASN A 8 -0.46 14.47 6.98
N PRO A 9 -0.42 13.24 7.53
CA PRO A 9 -0.15 12.05 6.72
C PRO A 9 -1.34 11.54 5.92
N LEU A 10 -2.50 12.22 5.95
CA LEU A 10 -3.76 11.72 5.38
C LEU A 10 -4.39 12.61 4.31
N HIS A 11 -3.74 13.69 3.88
CA HIS A 11 -4.25 14.55 2.80
C HIS A 11 -3.40 14.37 1.54
N GLY A 12 -3.90 13.62 0.56
CA GLY A 12 -3.27 13.45 -0.75
C GLY A 12 -2.41 12.21 -0.95
N ILE A 13 -2.60 11.14 -0.16
CA ILE A 13 -1.91 9.86 -0.43
C ILE A 13 -2.35 9.35 -1.80
N THR A 14 -1.40 9.23 -2.72
CA THR A 14 -1.63 8.64 -4.04
C THR A 14 -1.62 7.11 -3.92
N LEU A 15 -2.24 6.43 -4.89
CA LEU A 15 -2.21 4.96 -4.97
C LEU A 15 -0.77 4.41 -4.98
N GLU A 16 0.18 5.16 -5.55
CA GLU A 16 1.60 4.84 -5.54
C GLU A 16 2.21 4.88 -4.14
N GLN A 17 1.97 5.97 -3.40
CA GLN A 17 2.48 6.11 -2.04
C GLN A 17 1.88 5.04 -1.12
N LEU A 18 0.57 4.83 -1.22
CA LEU A 18 -0.14 3.79 -0.48
C LEU A 18 0.46 2.40 -0.72
N LEU A 19 0.65 2.02 -1.99
CA LEU A 19 1.24 0.74 -2.34
C LEU A 19 2.69 0.64 -1.85
N THR A 20 3.47 1.71 -2.00
CA THR A 20 4.87 1.74 -1.55
C THR A 20 4.98 1.53 -0.04
N GLU A 21 4.12 2.18 0.75
CA GLU A 21 4.07 1.98 2.21
C GLU A 21 3.65 0.55 2.58
N LEU A 22 2.63 0.00 1.92
CA LEU A 22 2.22 -1.39 2.14
C LEU A 22 3.35 -2.37 1.86
N VAL A 23 4.07 -2.19 0.75
CA VAL A 23 5.20 -3.03 0.38
C VAL A 23 6.35 -2.86 1.37
N ALA A 24 6.64 -1.64 1.81
CA ALA A 24 7.68 -1.38 2.80
C ALA A 24 7.38 -2.02 4.16
N PHE A 25 6.11 -2.07 4.56
CA PHE A 25 5.70 -2.61 5.85
C PHE A 25 5.47 -4.14 5.83
N HIS A 26 4.80 -4.66 4.80
CA HIS A 26 4.41 -6.07 4.71
C HIS A 26 5.26 -6.90 3.75
N GLY A 27 5.85 -6.28 2.74
CA GLY A 27 6.49 -6.97 1.62
C GLY A 27 5.50 -7.56 0.62
N TRP A 28 6.02 -7.92 -0.55
CA TRP A 28 5.24 -8.47 -1.67
C TRP A 28 4.62 -9.83 -1.34
N ASP A 29 5.30 -10.71 -0.61
CA ASP A 29 4.77 -12.02 -0.21
C ASP A 29 3.50 -11.92 0.65
N ALA A 30 3.46 -10.98 1.59
CA ALA A 30 2.27 -10.76 2.41
C ALA A 30 1.14 -10.14 1.59
N LEU A 31 1.45 -9.23 0.68
CA LEU A 31 0.49 -8.66 -0.25
C LEU A 31 -0.11 -9.72 -1.17
N GLY A 32 0.69 -10.61 -1.75
CA GLY A 32 0.23 -11.71 -2.60
C GLY A 32 -0.63 -12.74 -1.85
N ARG A 33 -0.36 -12.96 -0.55
CA ARG A 33 -1.19 -13.81 0.31
C ARG A 33 -2.54 -13.19 0.64
N LYS A 34 -2.58 -11.88 0.89
CA LYS A 34 -3.81 -11.14 1.21
C LYS A 34 -4.65 -10.85 -0.05
N ILE A 35 -3.98 -10.60 -1.17
CA ILE A 35 -4.56 -10.23 -2.45
C ILE A 35 -3.94 -11.16 -3.49
N ALA A 36 -4.67 -12.25 -3.80
CA ALA A 36 -4.22 -13.30 -4.70
C ALA A 36 -4.22 -12.84 -6.18
N ILE A 37 -3.34 -11.89 -6.50
CA ILE A 37 -3.12 -11.39 -7.86
C ILE A 37 -1.69 -11.69 -8.31
N ARG A 38 -1.57 -12.08 -9.58
CA ARG A 38 -0.27 -12.48 -10.16
C ARG A 38 0.78 -11.38 -10.09
N CYS A 39 0.39 -10.10 -10.17
CA CYS A 39 1.36 -9.00 -10.16
C CYS A 39 2.09 -8.82 -8.82
N PHE A 40 1.62 -9.44 -7.73
CA PHE A 40 2.31 -9.41 -6.44
C PHE A 40 3.17 -10.65 -6.18
N THR A 41 2.98 -11.73 -6.95
CA THR A 41 3.71 -12.99 -6.79
C THR A 41 4.72 -13.27 -7.89
N HIS A 42 4.56 -12.66 -9.06
CA HIS A 42 5.44 -12.85 -10.22
C HIS A 42 5.92 -11.48 -10.73
N ASP A 43 7.22 -11.23 -10.63
CA ASP A 43 7.87 -9.94 -10.92
C ASP A 43 7.18 -8.73 -10.27
N PRO A 44 7.08 -8.72 -8.92
CA PRO A 44 6.43 -7.63 -8.23
C PRO A 44 7.23 -6.33 -8.37
N SER A 45 6.59 -5.32 -8.97
CA SER A 45 7.12 -3.96 -9.04
C SER A 45 6.02 -2.93 -8.81
N ILE A 46 6.39 -1.75 -8.33
CA ILE A 46 5.44 -0.65 -8.10
C ILE A 46 4.78 -0.24 -9.42
N ALA A 47 5.54 -0.04 -10.49
CA ALA A 47 5.01 0.41 -11.78
C ALA A 47 4.05 -0.60 -12.44
N SER A 48 4.41 -1.90 -12.45
CA SER A 48 3.54 -2.96 -13.01
C SER A 48 2.26 -3.10 -12.19
N SER A 49 2.38 -3.07 -10.86
CA SER A 49 1.24 -3.11 -9.94
C SER A 49 0.31 -1.92 -10.12
N LEU A 50 0.83 -0.69 -10.21
CA LEU A 50 -0.02 0.49 -10.41
C LEU A 50 -0.76 0.45 -11.73
N THR A 51 -0.11 -0.02 -12.80
CA THR A 51 -0.75 -0.20 -14.10
C THR A 51 -1.89 -1.21 -14.01
N PHE A 52 -1.68 -2.32 -13.29
CA PHE A 52 -2.71 -3.33 -13.03
C PHE A 52 -3.87 -2.77 -12.19
N LEU A 53 -3.57 -2.12 -11.05
CA LEU A 53 -4.57 -1.51 -10.16
C LEU A 53 -5.35 -0.36 -10.80
N ARG A 54 -4.86 0.23 -11.89
CA ARG A 54 -5.61 1.19 -12.73
C ARG A 54 -6.61 0.52 -13.65
N ARG A 55 -6.32 -0.69 -14.13
CA ARG A 55 -7.17 -1.45 -15.04
C ARG A 55 -8.13 -2.40 -14.29
N THR A 56 -7.86 -2.66 -13.02
CA THR A 56 -8.61 -3.64 -12.21
C THR A 56 -9.11 -2.98 -10.92
N PRO A 57 -10.30 -2.34 -10.94
CA PRO A 57 -10.81 -1.56 -9.82
C PRO A 57 -10.98 -2.36 -8.52
N TRP A 58 -11.52 -3.58 -8.61
CA TRP A 58 -11.71 -4.43 -7.43
C TRP A 58 -10.39 -4.73 -6.70
N ALA A 59 -9.27 -4.85 -7.44
CA ALA A 59 -7.95 -5.10 -6.85
C ALA A 59 -7.43 -3.86 -6.13
N ARG A 60 -7.66 -2.67 -6.70
CA ARG A 60 -7.37 -1.38 -6.04
C ARG A 60 -8.10 -1.27 -4.71
N GLU A 61 -9.41 -1.54 -4.70
CA GLU A 61 -10.22 -1.46 -3.48
C GLU A 61 -9.69 -2.39 -2.38
N ARG A 62 -9.20 -3.59 -2.75
CA ARG A 62 -8.57 -4.51 -1.78
C ARG A 62 -7.27 -3.95 -1.21
N VAL A 63 -6.43 -3.34 -2.04
CA VAL A 63 -5.17 -2.70 -1.61
C VAL A 63 -5.44 -1.51 -0.70
N GLU A 64 -6.42 -0.67 -1.04
CA GLU A 64 -6.83 0.47 -0.21
C GLU A 64 -7.41 0.01 1.13
N ALA A 65 -8.27 -1.01 1.13
CA ALA A 65 -8.82 -1.58 2.36
C ALA A 65 -7.72 -2.13 3.28
N LEU A 66 -6.72 -2.80 2.71
CA LEU A 66 -5.57 -3.30 3.46
C LEU A 66 -4.74 -2.17 4.08
N TYR A 67 -4.56 -1.06 3.35
CA TYR A 67 -3.87 0.11 3.88
C TYR A 67 -4.61 0.73 5.07
N VAL A 68 -5.93 0.84 4.99
CA VAL A 68 -6.75 1.36 6.10
C VAL A 68 -6.62 0.46 7.32
N ASP A 69 -6.62 -0.86 7.14
CA ASP A 69 -6.43 -1.84 8.23
C ASP A 69 -5.05 -1.68 8.90
N MET A 70 -3.98 -1.60 8.10
CA MET A 70 -2.62 -1.33 8.58
C MET A 70 -2.53 0.01 9.32
N ALA A 71 -3.12 1.06 8.77
CA ALA A 71 -3.09 2.41 9.35
C ALA A 71 -3.90 2.48 10.66
N ARG A 72 -5.00 1.73 10.78
CA ARG A 72 -5.76 1.61 12.03
C ARG A 72 -4.94 0.89 13.11
N GLY A 73 -4.29 -0.23 12.77
CA GLY A 73 -3.43 -0.96 13.70
C GLY A 73 -2.25 -0.13 14.22
N ARG A 74 -1.70 0.75 13.39
CA ARG A 74 -0.62 1.68 13.78
C ARG A 74 -1.09 2.75 14.78
N LYS A 75 -2.36 3.16 14.75
CA LYS A 75 -2.92 4.20 15.62
C LYS A 75 -3.29 3.71 17.04
N SER A 76 -3.17 2.42 17.32
CA SER A 76 -3.46 1.85 18.65
C SER A 76 -2.22 1.73 19.55
N ALA A 77 -1.05 2.15 19.07
CA ALA A 77 0.24 2.06 19.79
C ALA A 77 0.84 3.44 20.11
N ASP A 78 0.04 4.51 20.06
CA ASP A 78 0.39 5.87 20.52
C ASP A 78 -0.37 6.20 21.81
#